data_AF-A0A9K3L9H5-F1
#
_entry.id   AF-A0A9K3L9H5-F1
#
_cell.length_a   1.000
_cell.length_b   1.000
_cell.length_c   1.000
_cell.angle_alpha   90.00
_cell.angle_beta   90.00
_cell.angle_gamma   90.00
#
_symmetry.space_group_name_H-M   'P 1'
#
loop_
_entity.id
_entity.type
_entity.pdbx_description
1 polymer ?
#
loop_
_entity_poly.entity_id
_entity_poly.type
_entity_poly.pdbx_seq_one_letter_code
_entity_poly.pdbx_strand_id
1 'polypeptide(L)'
;MILPTGYALSAPITAILLTGNVILQSTTFIPSTATTTFEFGNGSSVRVENPMRIRGLPDLVEPHFLGAGSGGAVFSYQRQSTQKETEHPCKDKVVVKFSWLQSAESVRNECKVLNAMEQRHISGIERCLTQLENPEDPRRTIIVMEPVVNDAISNLDELSTEAALTATKTLMTTLAQMLVARIVTADVQPLISKSTGKLVLIDMTEAKILPEGKLSDIDVALVREFCSEVISFIPDTFARIASETFYEELYRIEAESHEFLDDYVRTIIESLMTIE
;
A
#
# COMPACT_ATOMS: atom_id res chain seq x y z
N MET A 1 68.74 33.37 59.76
CA MET A 1 69.40 34.68 59.92
C MET A 1 69.33 35.37 58.56
N ILE A 2 68.89 36.64 58.53
CA ILE A 2 68.86 37.58 57.38
C ILE A 2 67.75 37.36 56.33
N LEU A 3 66.67 38.15 56.45
CA LEU A 3 65.92 38.77 55.34
C LEU A 3 66.82 39.83 54.67
N PRO A 4 66.70 40.24 53.37
CA PRO A 4 65.43 40.81 52.87
C PRO A 4 65.16 40.86 51.33
N THR A 5 63.90 41.20 51.02
CA THR A 5 63.35 42.10 49.97
C THR A 5 63.77 42.01 48.49
N GLY A 6 62.75 41.92 47.63
CA GLY A 6 62.77 42.41 46.25
C GLY A 6 61.36 42.50 45.67
N TYR A 7 60.75 43.69 45.74
CA TYR A 7 59.47 44.03 45.12
C TYR A 7 59.64 44.21 43.59
N ALA A 8 58.71 43.68 42.80
CA ALA A 8 58.48 44.12 41.42
C ALA A 8 56.97 44.25 41.19
N LEU A 9 56.53 45.49 41.01
CA LEU A 9 55.19 45.89 40.59
C LEU A 9 54.97 45.49 39.12
N SER A 10 53.99 44.64 38.88
CA SER A 10 53.45 44.34 37.54
C SER A 10 52.04 44.93 37.49
N ALA A 11 51.84 45.88 36.59
CA ALA A 11 50.54 46.51 36.34
C ALA A 11 49.64 45.55 35.55
N PRO A 12 48.36 45.37 35.92
CA PRO A 12 47.43 44.63 35.09
C PRO A 12 47.04 45.47 33.87
N ILE A 13 47.31 44.93 32.67
CA ILE A 13 46.72 45.41 31.43
C ILE A 13 45.26 44.96 31.44
N THR A 14 44.35 45.90 31.70
CA THR A 14 42.90 45.69 31.54
C THR A 14 42.58 45.62 30.05
N ALA A 15 42.53 44.41 29.49
CA ALA A 15 41.94 44.17 28.19
C ALA A 15 40.41 44.26 28.34
N ILE A 16 39.81 45.33 27.82
CA ILE A 16 38.36 45.44 27.65
C ILE A 16 37.97 44.48 26.53
N LEU A 17 37.53 43.27 26.90
CA LEU A 17 36.84 42.37 25.98
C LEU A 17 35.43 42.96 25.74
N LEU A 18 35.26 43.63 24.61
CA LEU A 18 33.93 43.91 24.06
C LEU A 18 33.32 42.58 23.65
N THR A 19 32.62 41.91 24.58
CA THR A 19 31.70 40.81 24.25
C THR A 19 30.51 41.43 23.52
N GLY A 20 30.67 41.64 22.22
CA GLY A 20 29.53 41.84 21.34
C GLY A 20 28.69 40.57 21.40
N ASN A 21 27.49 40.69 21.99
CA ASN A 21 26.46 39.67 21.83
C ASN A 21 26.10 39.62 20.35
N VAL A 22 26.78 38.77 19.59
CA VAL A 22 26.31 38.34 18.28
C VAL A 22 25.09 37.48 18.56
N ILE A 23 23.92 38.12 18.58
CA ILE A 23 22.64 37.43 18.46
C ILE A 23 22.66 36.85 17.05
N LEU A 24 23.16 35.62 16.91
CA LEU A 24 22.87 34.78 15.77
C LEU A 24 21.36 34.57 15.78
N GLN A 25 20.64 35.45 15.08
CA GLN A 25 19.28 35.17 14.68
C GLN A 25 19.37 33.97 13.76
N SER A 26 19.19 32.77 14.33
CA SER A 26 18.91 31.56 13.58
C SER A 26 17.66 31.84 12.76
N THR A 27 17.83 32.24 11.51
CA THR A 27 16.74 32.31 10.55
C THR A 27 16.26 30.88 10.39
N THR A 28 15.09 30.59 10.97
CA THR A 28 14.38 29.34 10.73
C THR A 28 14.05 29.30 9.25
N PHE A 29 14.88 28.59 8.48
CA PHE A 29 14.60 28.27 7.09
C PHE A 29 13.37 27.36 7.09
N ILE A 30 12.22 27.93 6.75
CA ILE A 30 11.01 27.13 6.52
C ILE A 30 11.19 26.54 5.12
N PRO A 31 11.41 25.22 4.98
CA PRO A 31 11.54 24.61 3.66
C PRO A 31 10.27 24.88 2.86
N SER A 32 10.43 25.58 1.72
CA SER A 32 9.34 25.85 0.79
C SER A 32 8.80 24.52 0.27
N THR A 33 7.49 24.30 0.39
CA THR A 33 6.84 23.12 -0.17
C THR A 33 6.74 23.31 -1.68
N ALA A 34 7.38 22.44 -2.46
CA ALA A 34 7.22 22.43 -3.90
C ALA A 34 5.86 21.83 -4.24
N THR A 35 5.24 22.32 -5.30
CA THR A 35 3.90 21.91 -5.70
C THR A 35 3.88 21.71 -7.20
N THR A 36 3.33 20.59 -7.65
CA THR A 36 3.21 20.25 -9.07
C THR A 36 1.76 19.88 -9.37
N THR A 37 1.21 20.47 -10.42
CA THR A 37 -0.13 20.14 -10.91
C THR A 37 -0.01 19.22 -12.10
N PHE A 38 -0.71 18.09 -12.06
CA PHE A 38 -0.84 17.13 -13.14
C PHE A 38 -2.21 17.30 -13.79
N GLU A 39 -2.24 17.59 -15.08
CA GLU A 39 -3.47 17.71 -15.88
C GLU A 39 -3.73 16.41 -16.62
N PHE A 40 -4.97 15.92 -16.56
CA PHE A 40 -5.37 14.64 -17.17
C PHE A 40 -6.39 14.85 -18.31
N GLY A 41 -6.42 13.91 -19.26
CA GLY A 41 -7.28 14.00 -20.45
C GLY A 41 -8.79 14.01 -20.18
N ASN A 42 -9.21 13.73 -18.93
CA ASN A 42 -10.59 13.84 -18.47
C ASN A 42 -10.97 15.25 -17.98
N GLY A 43 -10.09 16.24 -18.15
CA GLY A 43 -10.28 17.61 -17.69
C GLY A 43 -10.13 17.81 -16.17
N SER A 44 -9.69 16.78 -15.45
CA SER A 44 -9.34 16.87 -14.03
C SER A 44 -7.87 17.17 -13.86
N SER A 45 -7.54 17.89 -12.78
CA SER A 45 -6.18 18.11 -12.33
C SER A 45 -5.94 17.49 -10.95
N VAL A 46 -4.70 17.14 -10.66
CA VAL A 46 -4.27 16.71 -9.32
C VAL A 46 -3.08 17.54 -8.91
N ARG A 47 -3.20 18.24 -7.78
CA ARG A 47 -2.07 18.90 -7.16
C ARG A 47 -1.35 17.96 -6.21
N VAL A 48 -0.05 17.83 -6.44
CA VAL A 48 0.87 16.98 -5.70
C VAL A 48 1.87 17.88 -4.98
N GLU A 49 2.00 17.68 -3.66
CA GLU A 49 2.91 18.43 -2.80
C GLU A 49 4.20 17.64 -2.55
N ASN A 50 5.32 18.34 -2.41
CA ASN A 50 6.61 17.74 -2.05
C ASN A 50 7.38 18.68 -1.08
N PRO A 51 7.50 18.32 0.22
CA PRO A 51 6.93 17.13 0.86
C PRO A 51 5.40 17.22 1.01
N MET A 52 4.71 16.08 0.90
CA MET A 52 3.32 15.91 1.32
C MET A 52 3.28 15.49 2.79
N ARG A 53 2.51 16.20 3.62
CA ARG A 53 2.43 15.97 5.06
C ARG A 53 1.08 15.38 5.45
N ILE A 54 1.10 14.16 5.99
CA ILE A 54 -0.11 13.45 6.41
C ILE A 54 0.04 13.09 7.89
N ARG A 55 -0.96 13.43 8.71
CA ARG A 55 -0.92 13.17 10.15
C ARG A 55 -0.76 11.67 10.41
N GLY A 56 0.24 11.30 11.23
CA GLY A 56 0.52 9.91 11.60
C GLY A 56 1.46 9.18 10.65
N LEU A 57 1.89 9.82 9.55
CA LEU A 57 2.91 9.30 8.65
C LEU A 57 4.14 10.22 8.63
N PRO A 58 5.34 9.68 8.33
CA PRO A 58 6.48 10.52 7.96
C PRO A 58 6.17 11.42 6.75
N ASP A 59 6.90 12.53 6.60
CA ASP A 59 6.80 13.38 5.42
C ASP A 59 7.04 12.54 4.15
N LEU A 60 6.17 12.69 3.16
CA LEU A 60 6.23 11.95 1.91
C LEU A 60 6.89 12.82 0.85
N VAL A 61 8.01 12.37 0.30
CA VAL A 61 8.85 13.12 -0.65
C VAL A 61 8.96 12.40 -1.99
N GLU A 62 9.50 13.11 -2.98
CA GLU A 62 9.84 12.57 -4.31
C GLU A 62 8.66 11.86 -5.00
N PRO A 63 7.54 12.56 -5.24
CA PRO A 63 6.39 11.98 -5.92
C PRO A 63 6.77 11.48 -7.32
N HIS A 64 6.38 10.25 -7.64
CA HIS A 64 6.53 9.67 -8.97
C HIS A 64 5.17 9.13 -9.45
N PHE A 65 4.71 9.65 -10.58
CA PHE A 65 3.45 9.22 -11.20
C PHE A 65 3.54 7.75 -11.63
N LEU A 66 2.60 6.92 -11.15
CA LEU A 66 2.54 5.49 -11.47
C LEU A 66 1.53 5.19 -12.57
N GLY A 67 0.42 5.91 -12.60
CA GLY A 67 -0.65 5.67 -13.58
C GLY A 67 -1.95 6.37 -13.20
N ALA A 68 -2.92 6.29 -14.11
CA ALA A 68 -4.26 6.81 -13.91
C ALA A 68 -5.28 5.87 -14.55
N GLY A 69 -6.42 5.68 -13.88
CA GLY A 69 -7.50 4.79 -14.30
C GLY A 69 -8.88 5.40 -14.07
N SER A 70 -9.93 4.58 -14.03
CA SER A 70 -11.30 5.01 -13.71
C SER A 70 -11.43 5.51 -12.25
N GLY A 71 -10.63 4.98 -11.34
CA GLY A 71 -10.66 5.33 -9.92
C GLY A 71 -9.94 6.64 -9.58
N GLY A 72 -8.89 7.03 -10.31
CA GLY A 72 -8.07 8.17 -9.92
C GLY A 72 -6.69 8.22 -10.59
N ALA A 73 -5.85 9.14 -10.11
CA ALA A 73 -4.42 9.17 -10.38
C ALA A 73 -3.64 8.59 -9.21
N VAL A 74 -2.58 7.85 -9.52
CA VAL A 74 -1.78 7.12 -8.54
C VAL A 74 -0.34 7.58 -8.63
N PHE A 75 0.25 7.85 -7.47
CA PHE A 75 1.63 8.29 -7.32
C PHE A 75 2.32 7.43 -6.28
N SER A 76 3.61 7.15 -6.46
CA SER A 76 4.46 6.66 -5.38
C SER A 76 5.15 7.83 -4.70
N TYR A 77 5.38 7.71 -3.40
CA TYR A 77 6.19 8.63 -2.61
C TYR A 77 7.21 7.86 -1.80
N GLN A 78 8.38 8.46 -1.55
CA GLN A 78 9.32 7.98 -0.56
C GLN A 78 8.98 8.57 0.82
N ARG A 79 8.95 7.74 1.85
CA ARG A 79 8.89 8.17 3.24
C ARG A 79 10.24 8.81 3.58
N GLN A 80 10.21 10.06 4.01
CA GLN A 80 11.40 10.73 4.52
C GLN A 80 11.76 10.08 5.87
N SER A 81 12.69 9.13 5.82
CA SER A 81 13.14 8.46 7.04
C SER A 81 13.78 9.49 7.98
N THR A 82 13.31 9.52 9.22
CA THR A 82 13.92 10.31 10.29
C THR A 82 15.15 9.62 10.88
N GLN A 83 15.40 8.36 10.53
CA GLN A 83 16.53 7.56 11.01
C GLN A 83 17.36 7.02 9.83
N LYS A 84 18.68 7.16 9.92
CA LYS A 84 19.64 6.55 8.98
C LYS A 84 19.61 5.02 9.16
N GLU A 85 18.63 4.33 8.58
CA GLU A 85 18.61 2.87 8.55
C GLU A 85 18.82 2.35 7.14
N THR A 86 19.72 1.38 7.04
CA THR A 86 20.53 1.07 5.87
C THR A 86 20.14 -0.17 5.10
N GLU A 87 19.02 -0.85 5.39
CA GLU A 87 18.91 -2.23 4.90
C GLU A 87 17.82 -2.56 3.88
N HIS A 88 16.65 -1.91 3.78
CA HIS A 88 15.63 -2.34 2.80
C HIS A 88 14.91 -1.20 2.03
N PRO A 89 15.37 -0.84 0.81
CA PRO A 89 14.86 0.32 0.06
C PRO A 89 13.40 0.22 -0.41
N CYS A 90 12.78 -0.98 -0.40
CA CYS A 90 11.38 -1.15 -0.82
C CYS A 90 10.34 -0.88 0.28
N LYS A 91 10.73 -0.85 1.57
CA LYS A 91 9.79 -0.53 2.67
C LYS A 91 9.55 0.97 2.85
N ASP A 92 10.34 1.77 2.13
CA ASP A 92 10.34 3.22 2.27
C ASP A 92 9.39 3.90 1.29
N LYS A 93 8.65 3.16 0.45
CA LYS A 93 7.71 3.76 -0.50
C LYS A 93 6.26 3.45 -0.17
N VAL A 94 5.40 4.42 -0.42
CA VAL A 94 3.94 4.31 -0.34
C VAL A 94 3.30 4.70 -1.66
N VAL A 95 2.10 4.20 -1.90
CA VAL A 95 1.21 4.62 -2.97
C VAL A 95 0.26 5.68 -2.42
N VAL A 96 0.00 6.74 -3.18
CA VAL A 96 -1.01 7.76 -2.88
C VAL A 96 -1.94 7.84 -4.09
N LYS A 97 -3.21 7.45 -3.89
CA LYS A 97 -4.26 7.47 -4.92
C LYS A 97 -5.17 8.66 -4.67
N PHE A 98 -5.29 9.53 -5.67
CA PHE A 98 -6.18 10.68 -5.69
C PHE A 98 -7.41 10.33 -6.52
N SER A 99 -8.58 10.23 -5.89
CA SER A 99 -9.81 9.87 -6.60
C SER A 99 -10.18 10.92 -7.66
N TRP A 100 -10.90 10.53 -8.70
CA TRP A 100 -11.73 11.49 -9.43
C TRP A 100 -12.94 11.91 -8.57
N LEU A 101 -13.66 12.94 -9.01
CA LEU A 101 -14.84 13.41 -8.30
C LEU A 101 -15.93 12.33 -8.26
N GLN A 102 -16.19 11.70 -9.40
CA GLN A 102 -17.20 10.66 -9.57
C GLN A 102 -16.83 9.32 -8.92
N SER A 103 -15.54 9.07 -8.67
CA SER A 103 -15.05 7.82 -8.08
C SER A 103 -14.72 7.93 -6.60
N ALA A 104 -14.95 9.10 -5.98
CA ALA A 104 -14.55 9.35 -4.60
C ALA A 104 -15.17 8.37 -3.59
N GLU A 105 -16.43 7.97 -3.78
CA GLU A 105 -17.08 6.99 -2.91
C GLU A 105 -16.51 5.57 -3.09
N SER A 106 -16.24 5.16 -4.33
CA SER A 106 -15.62 3.88 -4.62
C SER A 106 -14.19 3.79 -4.04
N VAL A 107 -13.39 4.86 -4.16
CA VAL A 107 -12.05 4.94 -3.53
C VAL A 107 -12.12 4.97 -1.99
N ARG A 108 -13.18 5.55 -1.40
CA ARG A 108 -13.42 5.42 0.06
C ARG A 108 -13.77 3.98 0.45
N ASN A 109 -14.58 3.30 -0.37
CA ASN A 109 -14.94 1.91 -0.14
C ASN A 109 -13.72 0.99 -0.24
N GLU A 110 -12.80 1.24 -1.19
CA GLU A 110 -11.53 0.52 -1.32
C GLU A 110 -10.76 0.47 0.00
N CYS A 111 -10.47 1.62 0.62
CA CYS A 111 -9.77 1.65 1.91
C CYS A 111 -10.54 0.93 3.03
N LYS A 112 -11.88 1.04 3.05
CA LYS A 112 -12.72 0.32 4.02
C LYS A 112 -12.60 -1.19 3.86
N VAL A 113 -12.64 -1.70 2.62
CA VAL A 113 -12.51 -3.13 2.34
C VAL A 113 -11.10 -3.62 2.67
N LEU A 114 -10.06 -2.88 2.26
CA LEU A 114 -8.66 -3.24 2.57
C LEU A 114 -8.42 -3.33 4.08
N ASN A 115 -8.95 -2.40 4.87
CA ASN A 115 -8.86 -2.48 6.34
C ASN A 115 -9.59 -3.72 6.89
N ALA A 116 -10.74 -4.07 6.30
CA ALA A 116 -11.51 -5.25 6.70
C ALA A 116 -10.81 -6.56 6.30
N MET A 117 -10.05 -6.56 5.21
CA MET A 117 -9.20 -7.67 4.80
C MET A 117 -7.98 -7.82 5.72
N GLU A 118 -7.32 -6.72 6.08
CA GLU A 118 -6.19 -6.72 7.00
C GLU A 118 -6.57 -7.24 8.40
N GLN A 119 -7.73 -6.82 8.91
CA GLN A 119 -8.28 -7.32 10.18
C GLN A 119 -8.54 -8.84 10.17
N ARG A 120 -8.75 -9.41 8.98
CA ARG A 120 -8.94 -10.86 8.76
C ARG A 120 -7.67 -11.56 8.32
N HIS A 121 -6.52 -10.88 8.41
CA HIS A 121 -5.20 -11.41 8.08
C HIS A 121 -5.08 -11.96 6.65
N ILE A 122 -5.82 -11.37 5.71
CA ILE A 122 -5.68 -11.71 4.29
C ILE A 122 -4.32 -11.22 3.79
N SER A 123 -3.60 -12.12 3.13
CA SER A 123 -2.29 -11.89 2.53
C SER A 123 -2.41 -11.64 1.02
N GLY A 124 -1.33 -11.14 0.39
CA GLY A 124 -1.29 -10.92 -1.05
C GLY A 124 -2.20 -9.79 -1.55
N ILE A 125 -2.55 -8.84 -0.68
CA ILE A 125 -3.32 -7.63 -0.99
C ILE A 125 -2.53 -6.38 -0.61
N GLU A 126 -2.90 -5.24 -1.15
CA GLU A 126 -2.45 -3.95 -0.63
C GLU A 126 -3.04 -3.67 0.77
N ARG A 127 -2.44 -2.73 1.50
CA ARG A 127 -2.89 -2.27 2.81
C ARG A 127 -3.19 -0.80 2.73
N CYS A 128 -4.36 -0.39 3.22
CA CYS A 128 -4.68 1.03 3.37
C CYS A 128 -4.08 1.56 4.68
N LEU A 129 -3.16 2.51 4.57
CA LEU A 129 -2.53 3.15 5.73
C LEU A 129 -3.38 4.27 6.31
N THR A 130 -4.01 5.06 5.43
CA THR A 130 -4.89 6.16 5.83
C THR A 130 -5.73 6.65 4.67
N GLN A 131 -6.83 7.32 5.02
CA GLN A 131 -7.75 7.99 4.12
C GLN A 131 -7.95 9.42 4.59
N LEU A 132 -7.95 10.37 3.66
CA LEU A 132 -8.18 11.79 3.94
C LEU A 132 -9.01 12.44 2.81
N GLU A 133 -9.64 13.57 3.15
CA GLU A 133 -10.26 14.45 2.15
C GLU A 133 -9.16 15.17 1.37
N ASN A 134 -9.40 15.42 0.08
CA ASN A 134 -8.48 16.23 -0.70
C ASN A 134 -8.57 17.70 -0.24
N PRO A 135 -7.44 18.36 0.09
CA PRO A 135 -7.45 19.72 0.63
C PRO A 135 -7.96 20.78 -0.36
N GLU A 136 -7.90 20.52 -1.67
CA GLU A 136 -8.37 21.44 -2.71
C GLU A 136 -9.84 21.24 -3.06
N ASP A 137 -10.31 19.99 -3.00
CA ASP A 137 -11.71 19.64 -3.21
C ASP A 137 -12.12 18.52 -2.24
N PRO A 138 -12.72 18.86 -1.08
CA PRO A 138 -13.09 17.88 -0.05
C PRO A 138 -14.05 16.78 -0.51
N ARG A 139 -14.69 16.95 -1.68
CA ARG A 139 -15.54 15.90 -2.28
C ARG A 139 -14.73 14.73 -2.83
N ARG A 140 -13.46 14.96 -3.15
CA ARG A 140 -12.50 13.94 -3.60
C ARG A 140 -11.81 13.32 -2.39
N THR A 141 -11.36 12.09 -2.55
CA THR A 141 -10.69 11.32 -1.51
C THR A 141 -9.26 11.01 -1.93
N ILE A 142 -8.35 11.04 -0.95
CA ILE A 142 -6.99 10.55 -1.09
C ILE A 142 -6.83 9.37 -0.14
N ILE A 143 -6.30 8.25 -0.65
CA ILE A 143 -5.89 7.11 0.17
C ILE A 143 -4.40 6.87 0.01
N VAL A 144 -3.75 6.45 1.10
CA VAL A 144 -2.33 6.09 1.12
C VAL A 144 -2.24 4.60 1.37
N MET A 145 -1.49 3.88 0.55
CA MET A 145 -1.45 2.43 0.53
C MET A 145 -0.01 1.88 0.44
N GLU A 146 0.17 0.60 0.75
CA GLU A 146 1.42 -0.14 0.57
C GLU A 146 1.14 -1.61 0.21
N PRO A 147 2.06 -2.35 -0.45
CA PRO A 147 3.39 -1.93 -0.88
C PRO A 147 3.41 -1.28 -2.28
N VAL A 148 4.50 -0.58 -2.59
CA VAL A 148 4.88 -0.28 -3.99
C VAL A 148 5.67 -1.48 -4.54
N VAL A 149 5.19 -2.08 -5.63
CA VAL A 149 5.90 -3.17 -6.33
C VAL A 149 6.71 -2.58 -7.48
N ASN A 150 8.05 -2.71 -7.42
CA ASN A 150 8.94 -2.30 -8.51
C ASN A 150 9.06 -3.42 -9.55
N ASP A 151 9.27 -3.06 -10.82
CA ASP A 151 9.34 -4.00 -11.97
C ASP A 151 8.14 -4.96 -12.01
N ALA A 152 6.96 -4.36 -11.95
CA ALA A 152 5.71 -5.09 -11.90
C ALA A 152 5.15 -5.39 -13.29
N ILE A 153 4.41 -6.50 -13.37
CA ILE A 153 3.58 -6.91 -14.50
C ILE A 153 2.21 -7.38 -14.01
N SER A 154 1.29 -7.58 -14.95
CA SER A 154 -0.07 -8.06 -14.67
C SER A 154 -0.35 -9.48 -15.18
N ASN A 155 0.58 -10.14 -15.88
CA ASN A 155 0.35 -11.45 -16.47
C ASN A 155 1.39 -12.48 -15.99
N LEU A 156 0.93 -13.67 -15.56
CA LEU A 156 1.77 -14.78 -15.14
C LEU A 156 2.64 -15.36 -16.28
N ASP A 157 2.21 -15.25 -17.54
CA ASP A 157 2.93 -15.80 -18.71
C ASP A 157 4.28 -15.11 -18.99
N GLU A 158 4.49 -13.90 -18.48
CA GLU A 158 5.73 -13.14 -18.69
C GLU A 158 6.81 -13.45 -17.63
N LEU A 159 6.51 -14.35 -16.69
CA LEU A 159 7.40 -14.72 -15.60
C LEU A 159 8.28 -15.92 -15.93
N SER A 160 9.39 -16.04 -15.21
CA SER A 160 10.08 -17.32 -15.11
C SER A 160 9.17 -18.36 -14.44
N THR A 161 9.37 -19.65 -14.73
CA THR A 161 8.56 -20.73 -14.14
C THR A 161 8.52 -20.69 -12.60
N GLU A 162 9.63 -20.34 -11.95
CA GLU A 162 9.71 -20.24 -10.48
C GLU A 162 8.91 -19.04 -9.94
N ALA A 163 9.03 -17.88 -10.61
CA ALA A 163 8.27 -16.69 -10.24
C ALA A 163 6.75 -16.88 -10.50
N ALA A 164 6.37 -17.50 -11.63
CA ALA A 164 5.00 -17.86 -11.93
C ALA A 164 4.42 -18.81 -10.88
N LEU A 165 5.18 -19.85 -10.49
CA LEU A 165 4.78 -20.77 -9.43
C LEU A 165 4.53 -20.05 -8.10
N THR A 166 5.41 -19.12 -7.72
CA THR A 166 5.27 -18.33 -6.49
C THR A 166 4.03 -17.43 -6.52
N ALA A 167 3.81 -16.76 -7.66
CA ALA A 167 2.67 -15.88 -7.86
C ALA A 167 1.35 -16.66 -7.88
N THR A 168 1.28 -17.80 -8.57
CA THR A 168 0.12 -18.71 -8.57
C THR A 168 -0.24 -19.14 -7.16
N LYS A 169 0.75 -19.60 -6.37
CA LYS A 169 0.48 -20.00 -4.98
C LYS A 169 -0.08 -18.85 -4.15
N THR A 170 0.54 -17.68 -4.26
CA THR A 170 0.08 -16.47 -3.56
C THR A 170 -1.34 -16.11 -3.96
N LEU A 171 -1.66 -16.11 -5.26
CA LEU A 171 -2.99 -15.77 -5.77
C LEU A 171 -4.07 -16.72 -5.23
N MET A 172 -3.79 -18.03 -5.24
CA MET A 172 -4.75 -19.03 -4.76
C MET A 172 -4.92 -19.00 -3.25
N THR A 173 -3.84 -18.75 -2.50
CA THR A 173 -3.92 -18.49 -1.05
C THR A 173 -4.78 -17.26 -0.77
N THR A 174 -4.53 -16.15 -1.47
CA THR A 174 -5.32 -14.91 -1.31
C THR A 174 -6.80 -15.14 -1.67
N LEU A 175 -7.10 -15.87 -2.75
CA LEU A 175 -8.47 -16.23 -3.13
C LEU A 175 -9.19 -16.98 -2.00
N ALA A 176 -8.57 -18.04 -1.46
CA ALA A 176 -9.15 -18.81 -0.36
C ALA A 176 -9.43 -17.91 0.86
N GLN A 177 -8.45 -17.09 1.25
CA GLN A 177 -8.58 -16.15 2.36
C GLN A 177 -9.70 -15.13 2.14
N MET A 178 -9.81 -14.56 0.93
CA MET A 178 -10.88 -13.62 0.57
C MET A 178 -12.26 -14.27 0.63
N LEU A 179 -12.42 -15.47 0.10
CA LEU A 179 -13.70 -16.18 0.12
C LEU A 179 -14.15 -16.53 1.54
N VAL A 180 -13.24 -17.01 2.40
CA VAL A 180 -13.56 -17.27 3.82
C VAL A 180 -13.91 -15.97 4.54
N ALA A 181 -13.20 -14.88 4.25
CA ALA A 181 -13.50 -13.56 4.76
C ALA A 181 -14.80 -12.94 4.22
N ARG A 182 -15.50 -13.63 3.30
CA ARG A 182 -16.70 -13.18 2.59
C ARG A 182 -16.45 -11.90 1.79
N ILE A 183 -15.27 -11.78 1.18
CA ILE A 183 -14.89 -10.63 0.36
C ILE A 183 -14.67 -11.10 -1.07
N VAL A 184 -15.29 -10.40 -2.02
CA VAL A 184 -15.17 -10.65 -3.46
C VAL A 184 -14.96 -9.34 -4.20
N THR A 185 -14.38 -9.38 -5.38
CA THR A 185 -14.28 -8.24 -6.30
C THR A 185 -14.70 -8.67 -7.69
N ALA A 186 -15.22 -7.74 -8.48
CA ALA A 186 -15.57 -7.94 -9.89
C ALA A 186 -14.47 -7.42 -10.84
N ASP A 187 -13.36 -6.94 -10.28
CA ASP A 187 -12.19 -6.48 -11.01
C ASP A 187 -10.95 -6.93 -10.23
N VAL A 188 -10.30 -7.98 -10.74
CA VAL A 188 -9.09 -8.57 -10.16
C VAL A 188 -7.89 -8.03 -10.92
N GLN A 189 -7.12 -7.16 -10.27
CA GLN A 189 -5.92 -6.58 -10.85
C GLN A 189 -4.68 -7.04 -10.08
N PRO A 190 -3.95 -8.07 -10.56
CA PRO A 190 -2.71 -8.49 -9.94
C PRO A 190 -1.54 -7.59 -10.34
N LEU A 191 -0.71 -7.23 -9.36
CA LEU A 191 0.58 -6.58 -9.55
C LEU A 191 1.69 -7.54 -9.10
N ILE A 192 2.48 -8.03 -10.05
CA ILE A 192 3.42 -9.13 -9.84
C ILE A 192 4.85 -8.68 -10.09
N SER A 193 5.74 -8.86 -9.12
CA SER A 193 7.17 -8.60 -9.29
C SER A 193 7.78 -9.62 -10.25
N LYS A 194 8.36 -9.17 -11.37
CA LYS A 194 8.97 -10.07 -12.36
C LYS A 194 10.07 -10.96 -11.79
N SER A 195 10.88 -10.40 -10.90
CA SER A 195 12.07 -11.06 -10.36
C SER A 195 11.78 -12.05 -9.24
N THR A 196 10.71 -11.83 -8.48
CA THR A 196 10.41 -12.63 -7.28
C THR A 196 9.12 -13.44 -7.36
N GLY A 197 8.23 -13.11 -8.29
CA GLY A 197 6.87 -13.66 -8.32
C GLY A 197 6.00 -13.18 -7.16
N LYS A 198 6.46 -12.20 -6.36
CA LYS A 198 5.62 -11.62 -5.31
C LYS A 198 4.43 -10.92 -5.94
N LEU A 199 3.24 -11.42 -5.62
CA LEU A 199 1.95 -10.92 -6.11
C LEU A 199 1.26 -10.09 -5.03
N VAL A 200 0.64 -9.00 -5.47
CA VAL A 200 -0.25 -8.16 -4.66
C VAL A 200 -1.48 -7.86 -5.51
N LEU A 201 -2.68 -8.18 -5.03
CA LEU A 201 -3.91 -7.68 -5.63
C LEU A 201 -4.10 -6.22 -5.24
N ILE A 202 -4.35 -5.39 -6.25
CA ILE A 202 -4.55 -3.95 -6.12
C ILE A 202 -5.94 -3.57 -6.64
N ASP A 203 -6.33 -2.33 -6.38
CA ASP A 203 -7.57 -1.71 -6.89
C ASP A 203 -8.85 -2.39 -6.39
N MET A 204 -9.06 -2.33 -5.07
CA MET A 204 -10.27 -2.88 -4.42
C MET A 204 -11.48 -1.94 -4.52
N THR A 205 -11.57 -1.16 -5.59
CA THR A 205 -12.66 -0.17 -5.83
C THR A 205 -14.02 -0.82 -6.06
N GLU A 206 -14.03 -2.00 -6.68
CA GLU A 206 -15.22 -2.82 -6.94
C GLU A 206 -15.42 -3.95 -5.92
N ALA A 207 -14.58 -4.02 -4.89
CA ALA A 207 -14.64 -5.05 -3.88
C ALA A 207 -15.85 -4.88 -2.93
N LYS A 208 -16.45 -6.00 -2.54
CA LYS A 208 -17.63 -6.07 -1.67
C LYS A 208 -17.42 -7.08 -0.56
N ILE A 209 -17.89 -6.71 0.63
CA ILE A 209 -18.04 -7.63 1.76
C ILE A 209 -19.46 -8.18 1.70
N LEU A 210 -19.59 -9.50 1.50
CA LEU A 210 -20.88 -10.18 1.40
C LEU A 210 -21.56 -10.22 2.78
N PRO A 211 -22.91 -10.14 2.83
CA PRO A 211 -23.64 -10.17 4.10
C PRO A 211 -23.41 -11.50 4.82
N GLU A 212 -23.48 -11.53 6.15
CA GLU A 212 -23.44 -12.77 6.94
C GLU A 212 -24.69 -13.63 6.71
N GLY A 213 -24.56 -14.96 6.86
CA GLY A 213 -25.66 -15.91 6.68
C GLY A 213 -25.83 -16.38 5.23
N LYS A 214 -27.07 -16.71 4.84
CA LYS A 214 -27.38 -17.26 3.51
C LYS A 214 -27.19 -16.21 2.42
N LEU A 215 -26.36 -16.53 1.42
CA LEU A 215 -26.12 -15.69 0.25
C LEU A 215 -27.35 -15.60 -0.66
N SER A 216 -27.57 -14.44 -1.26
CA SER A 216 -28.56 -14.27 -2.33
C SER A 216 -28.02 -14.81 -3.66
N ASP A 217 -28.90 -14.99 -4.65
CA ASP A 217 -28.48 -15.42 -6.00
C ASP A 217 -27.51 -14.43 -6.66
N ILE A 218 -27.62 -13.14 -6.31
CA ILE A 218 -26.71 -12.09 -6.79
C ILE A 218 -25.33 -12.24 -6.13
N ASP A 219 -25.28 -12.48 -4.82
CA ASP A 219 -24.01 -12.70 -4.11
C ASP A 219 -23.30 -13.95 -4.64
N VAL A 220 -24.06 -15.00 -4.93
CA VAL A 220 -23.58 -16.23 -5.57
C VAL A 220 -22.97 -15.95 -6.95
N ALA A 221 -23.64 -15.12 -7.76
CA ALA A 221 -23.12 -14.73 -9.07
C ALA A 221 -21.80 -13.97 -8.94
N LEU A 222 -21.69 -13.05 -7.97
CA LEU A 222 -20.45 -12.31 -7.69
C LEU A 222 -19.31 -13.23 -7.24
N VAL A 223 -19.60 -14.21 -6.36
CA VAL A 223 -18.60 -15.22 -5.96
C VAL A 223 -18.11 -16.01 -7.17
N ARG A 224 -19.01 -16.43 -8.05
CA ARG A 224 -18.64 -17.18 -9.26
C ARG A 224 -17.78 -16.33 -10.19
N GLU A 225 -18.19 -15.10 -10.44
CA GLU A 225 -17.47 -14.14 -11.28
C GLU A 225 -16.06 -13.91 -10.75
N PHE A 226 -15.93 -13.62 -9.45
CA PHE A 226 -14.63 -13.45 -8.79
C PHE A 226 -13.74 -14.68 -8.95
N CYS A 227 -14.25 -15.89 -8.67
CA CYS A 227 -13.48 -17.12 -8.84
C CYS A 227 -13.06 -17.33 -10.30
N SER A 228 -13.97 -17.13 -11.26
CA SER A 228 -13.67 -17.27 -12.68
C SER A 228 -12.60 -16.28 -13.14
N GLU A 229 -12.67 -15.03 -12.66
CA GLU A 229 -11.68 -14.00 -12.98
C GLU A 229 -10.29 -14.37 -12.42
N VAL A 230 -10.20 -14.79 -11.16
CA VAL A 230 -8.93 -15.25 -10.57
C VAL A 230 -8.36 -16.45 -11.33
N ILE A 231 -9.18 -17.45 -11.64
CA ILE A 231 -8.74 -18.65 -12.37
C ILE A 231 -8.24 -18.29 -13.77
N SER A 232 -8.81 -17.26 -14.41
CA SER A 232 -8.40 -16.84 -15.76
C SER A 232 -6.95 -16.33 -15.83
N PHE A 233 -6.35 -15.95 -14.70
CA PHE A 233 -4.94 -15.60 -14.63
C PHE A 233 -4.02 -16.81 -14.59
N ILE A 234 -4.52 -17.99 -14.21
CA ILE A 234 -3.70 -19.19 -13.99
C ILE A 234 -3.45 -19.91 -15.33
N PRO A 235 -2.20 -20.00 -15.79
CA PRO A 235 -1.89 -20.81 -16.96
C PRO A 235 -2.18 -22.30 -16.69
N ASP A 236 -2.64 -23.02 -17.71
CA ASP A 236 -3.00 -24.45 -17.61
C ASP A 236 -1.89 -25.32 -16.99
N THR A 237 -0.63 -24.98 -17.26
CA THR A 237 0.56 -25.67 -16.72
C THR A 237 0.64 -25.63 -15.19
N PHE A 238 -0.04 -24.68 -14.55
CA PHE A 238 -0.10 -24.52 -13.10
C PHE A 238 -1.46 -24.89 -12.50
N ALA A 239 -2.46 -25.30 -13.30
CA ALA A 239 -3.82 -25.59 -12.82
C ALA A 239 -3.86 -26.58 -11.65
N ARG A 240 -3.09 -27.68 -11.73
CA ARG A 240 -2.99 -28.66 -10.63
C ARG A 240 -2.47 -28.04 -9.34
N ILE A 241 -1.38 -27.26 -9.42
CA ILE A 241 -0.77 -26.64 -8.25
C ILE A 241 -1.69 -25.55 -7.68
N ALA A 242 -2.39 -24.82 -8.53
CA ALA A 242 -3.36 -23.82 -8.12
C ALA A 242 -4.48 -24.45 -7.29
N SER A 243 -5.07 -25.54 -7.78
CA SER A 243 -6.08 -26.32 -7.08
C SER A 243 -5.57 -26.87 -5.75
N GLU A 244 -4.41 -27.53 -5.74
CA GLU A 244 -3.77 -28.05 -4.52
C GLU A 244 -3.56 -26.95 -3.47
N THR A 245 -2.97 -25.82 -3.86
CA THR A 245 -2.68 -24.69 -2.96
C THR A 245 -3.96 -24.08 -2.38
N PHE A 246 -4.99 -23.96 -3.22
CA PHE A 246 -6.27 -23.43 -2.81
C PHE A 246 -6.93 -24.30 -1.73
N TYR A 247 -7.00 -25.62 -1.95
CA TYR A 247 -7.57 -26.54 -0.97
C TYR A 247 -6.74 -26.62 0.31
N GLU A 248 -5.41 -26.67 0.20
CA GLU A 248 -4.51 -26.64 1.36
C GLU A 248 -4.77 -25.42 2.24
N GLU A 249 -4.91 -24.24 1.64
CA GLU A 249 -5.18 -23.01 2.37
C GLU A 249 -6.57 -23.00 3.01
N LEU A 250 -7.61 -23.46 2.30
CA LEU A 250 -8.95 -23.60 2.88
C LEU A 250 -8.93 -24.51 4.11
N TYR A 251 -8.34 -25.70 4.01
CA TYR A 251 -8.26 -26.63 5.14
C TYR A 251 -7.48 -26.05 6.32
N ARG A 252 -6.41 -25.30 6.03
CA ARG A 252 -5.62 -24.61 7.06
C ARG A 252 -6.47 -23.58 7.82
N ILE A 253 -7.21 -22.73 7.11
CA ILE A 253 -8.06 -21.70 7.72
C ILE A 253 -9.16 -22.34 8.56
N GLU A 254 -9.87 -23.34 8.03
CA GLU A 254 -10.95 -24.03 8.74
C GLU A 254 -10.47 -24.71 10.04
N ALA A 255 -9.24 -25.24 10.03
CA ALA A 255 -8.63 -25.83 11.21
C ALA A 255 -8.25 -24.79 12.29
N GLU A 256 -7.95 -23.55 11.90
CA GLU A 256 -7.49 -22.49 12.81
C GLU A 256 -8.63 -21.64 13.38
N SER A 257 -9.62 -21.26 12.56
CA SER A 257 -10.63 -20.27 12.93
C SER A 257 -11.98 -20.86 13.36
N HIS A 258 -12.22 -22.16 13.11
CA HIS A 258 -13.56 -22.77 13.15
C HIS A 258 -14.59 -22.05 12.27
N GLU A 259 -14.15 -21.19 11.35
CA GLU A 259 -15.00 -20.59 10.33
C GLU A 259 -15.02 -21.56 9.15
N PHE A 260 -16.24 -21.95 8.74
CA PHE A 260 -16.44 -22.80 7.59
C PHE A 260 -16.87 -21.97 6.41
N LEU A 261 -16.33 -22.30 5.24
CA LEU A 261 -16.88 -21.81 3.99
C LEU A 261 -18.33 -22.30 3.87
N ASP A 262 -19.24 -21.44 3.42
CA ASP A 262 -20.62 -21.84 3.15
C ASP A 262 -20.61 -23.03 2.17
N ASP A 263 -21.32 -24.13 2.50
CA ASP A 263 -21.36 -25.36 1.71
C ASP A 263 -21.68 -25.09 0.22
N TYR A 264 -22.48 -24.06 -0.05
CA TYR A 264 -22.83 -23.66 -1.39
C TYR A 264 -21.67 -22.97 -2.12
N VAL A 265 -20.91 -22.12 -1.42
CA VAL A 265 -19.69 -21.51 -1.95
C VAL A 265 -18.63 -22.59 -2.21
N ARG A 266 -18.51 -23.57 -1.32
CA ARG A 266 -17.63 -24.74 -1.50
C ARG A 266 -18.01 -25.51 -2.77
N THR A 267 -19.30 -25.78 -2.97
CA THR A 267 -19.80 -26.45 -4.19
C THR A 267 -19.46 -25.69 -5.47
N ILE A 268 -19.61 -24.35 -5.48
CA ILE A 268 -19.24 -23.53 -6.64
C ILE A 268 -17.75 -23.70 -6.96
N ILE A 269 -16.92 -23.61 -5.93
CA ILE A 269 -15.47 -23.69 -6.09
C ILE A 269 -15.03 -25.07 -6.54
N GLU A 270 -15.57 -26.13 -5.94
CA GLU A 270 -15.31 -27.50 -6.37
C GLU A 270 -15.62 -27.67 -7.85
N SER A 271 -16.74 -27.12 -8.33
CA SER A 271 -17.11 -27.18 -9.75
C SER A 271 -16.16 -26.40 -10.68
N LEU A 272 -15.55 -25.34 -10.18
CA LEU A 272 -14.60 -24.52 -10.95
C LEU A 272 -13.18 -25.10 -10.93
N MET A 273 -12.83 -25.86 -9.89
CA MET A 273 -11.49 -26.41 -9.68
C MET A 273 -11.33 -27.86 -10.21
N THR A 274 -12.42 -28.54 -10.58
CA THR A 274 -12.40 -29.88 -11.22
C THR A 274 -12.14 -29.84 -12.72
N ILE A 275 -11.36 -28.89 -13.23
CA ILE A 275 -10.97 -28.89 -14.64
C ILE A 275 -9.99 -30.06 -14.86
N GLU A 276 -10.50 -31.14 -15.47
CA GLU A 276 -9.74 -32.31 -15.94
C GLU A 276 -8.83 -32.00 -17.13
#